data_AF-A0A7D5RHG3-F1
#
_entry.id   AF-A0A7D5RHG3-F1
#
_cell.length_a   1.000
_cell.length_b   1.000
_cell.length_c   1.000
_cell.angle_alpha   90.00
_cell.angle_beta   90.00
_cell.angle_gamma   90.00
#
_symmetry.space_group_name_H-M   'P 1'
#
loop_
_entity.id
_entity.type
_entity.pdbx_description
1 polymer ?
#
loop_
_entity_poly.entity_id
_entity_poly.type
_entity_poly.pdbx_seq_one_letter_code
_entity_poly.pdbx_strand_id
1 'polypeptide(L)'
;MPRKGGYIDKFLKKADKAIQEGIKRADEVLDEAVELGEITAKQASKASKEFSEKAKKEGEILQKKSLEKINEGILSAKKMATNSEEDLKMLDKLGKLRKSGVLTEKEFQEKKKKILSRI
;
A
#
# COMPACT_ATOMS: atom_id res chain seq x y z
N MET A 1 12.67 -86.30 -2.96
CA MET A 1 11.99 -85.13 -3.56
C MET A 1 11.66 -84.14 -2.45
N PRO A 2 12.20 -82.91 -2.45
CA PRO A 2 11.87 -81.92 -1.43
C PRO A 2 10.41 -81.49 -1.58
N ARG A 3 9.67 -81.49 -0.46
CA ARG A 3 8.21 -81.31 -0.43
C ARG A 3 7.81 -79.90 -0.85
N LYS A 4 6.95 -79.77 -1.88
CA LYS A 4 6.42 -78.51 -2.45
C LYS A 4 5.78 -77.55 -1.42
N GLY A 5 5.36 -78.05 -0.24
CA GLY A 5 4.76 -77.24 0.82
C GLY A 5 5.70 -76.24 1.51
N GLY A 6 7.03 -76.48 1.52
CA GLY A 6 7.97 -75.59 2.24
C GLY A 6 8.36 -74.31 1.48
N TYR A 7 8.22 -74.28 0.16
CA TYR A 7 8.52 -73.09 -0.65
C TYR A 7 7.40 -72.06 -0.60
N ILE A 8 6.14 -72.54 -0.62
CA ILE A 8 4.94 -71.69 -0.56
C ILE A 8 4.86 -70.97 0.79
N ASP A 9 5.09 -71.68 1.90
CA ASP A 9 5.12 -71.07 3.24
C ASP A 9 6.18 -69.95 3.37
N LYS A 10 7.39 -70.19 2.83
CA LYS A 10 8.45 -69.17 2.81
C LYS A 10 8.11 -67.97 1.94
N PHE A 11 7.40 -68.19 0.83
CA PHE A 11 6.95 -67.12 -0.04
C PHE A 11 5.89 -66.26 0.65
N LEU A 12 4.87 -66.88 1.26
CA LEU A 12 3.82 -66.19 2.00
C LEU A 12 4.40 -65.35 3.15
N LYS A 13 5.31 -65.92 3.95
CA LYS A 13 5.99 -65.17 5.03
C LYS A 13 6.78 -63.95 4.54
N LYS A 14 7.41 -64.04 3.36
CA LYS A 14 8.11 -62.90 2.76
C LYS A 14 7.14 -61.83 2.26
N ALA A 15 6.02 -62.25 1.67
CA ALA A 15 4.97 -61.33 1.22
C ALA A 15 4.34 -60.58 2.41
N ASP A 16 3.99 -61.30 3.49
CA ASP A 16 3.45 -60.70 4.71
C ASP A 16 4.43 -59.68 5.31
N LYS A 17 5.72 -60.04 5.39
CA LYS A 17 6.76 -59.12 5.86
C LYS A 17 6.86 -57.87 4.98
N ALA A 18 6.84 -58.02 3.66
CA ALA A 18 6.89 -56.90 2.73
C ALA A 18 5.65 -55.99 2.85
N ILE A 19 4.46 -56.56 3.07
CA ILE A 19 3.22 -55.81 3.30
C ILE A 19 3.31 -55.03 4.62
N GLN A 20 3.77 -55.65 5.70
CA GLN A 20 3.93 -54.98 7.00
C GLN A 20 4.97 -53.85 6.95
N GLU A 21 6.11 -54.07 6.28
CA GLU A 21 7.11 -53.02 6.05
C GLU A 21 6.54 -51.88 5.20
N GLY A 22 5.71 -52.20 4.20
CA GLY A 22 5.00 -51.21 3.39
C GLY A 22 4.04 -50.36 4.20
N ILE A 23 3.23 -50.98 5.07
CA ILE A 23 2.30 -50.29 5.98
C ILE A 23 3.08 -49.35 6.91
N LYS A 24 4.14 -49.87 7.54
CA LYS A 24 4.97 -49.07 8.46
C LYS A 24 5.56 -47.82 7.78
N ARG A 25 6.07 -47.96 6.55
CA ARG A 25 6.58 -46.83 5.77
C ARG A 25 5.50 -45.84 5.39
N ALA A 26 4.29 -46.32 5.08
CA ALA A 26 3.18 -45.43 4.78
C ALA A 26 2.78 -44.59 6.01
N ASP A 27 2.76 -45.19 7.20
CA ASP A 27 2.50 -44.49 8.45
C ASP A 27 3.58 -43.44 8.74
N GLU A 28 4.87 -43.80 8.60
CA GLU A 28 6.00 -42.87 8.77
C GLU A 28 5.90 -41.65 7.81
N VAL A 29 5.58 -41.90 6.53
CA VAL A 29 5.41 -40.83 5.53
C VAL A 29 4.20 -39.94 5.84
N LEU A 30 3.10 -40.52 6.36
CA LEU A 30 1.92 -39.75 6.74
C LEU A 30 2.22 -38.83 7.93
N ASP A 31 2.94 -39.32 8.94
CA ASP A 31 3.34 -38.52 10.09
C ASP A 31 4.24 -37.35 9.68
N GLU A 32 5.24 -37.60 8.83
CA GLU A 32 6.11 -36.56 8.26
C GLU A 32 5.29 -35.52 7.46
N ALA A 33 4.34 -35.96 6.64
CA ALA A 33 3.51 -35.07 5.85
C ALA A 33 2.61 -34.18 6.73
N VAL A 34 2.07 -34.72 7.82
CA VAL A 34 1.28 -33.95 8.79
C VAL A 34 2.15 -32.89 9.46
N GLU A 35 3.34 -33.26 9.95
CA GLU A 35 4.24 -32.32 10.60
C GLU A 35 4.66 -31.19 9.64
N LEU A 36 5.05 -31.53 8.41
CA LEU A 36 5.39 -30.55 7.38
C LEU A 36 4.20 -29.64 7.05
N GLY A 37 2.99 -30.20 6.98
CA GLY A 37 1.75 -29.45 6.78
C GLY A 37 1.51 -28.44 7.88
N GLU A 38 1.66 -28.84 9.15
CA GLU A 38 1.52 -27.93 10.29
C GLU A 38 2.57 -26.83 10.30
N ILE A 39 3.84 -27.15 10.08
CA ILE A 39 4.94 -26.18 10.05
C ILE A 39 4.69 -25.16 8.94
N THR A 40 4.34 -25.63 7.75
CA THR A 40 4.07 -24.78 6.59
C THR A 40 2.88 -23.87 6.85
N ALA A 41 1.79 -24.40 7.40
CA ALA A 41 0.61 -23.60 7.75
C ALA A 41 0.93 -22.53 8.81
N LYS A 42 1.70 -22.89 9.85
CA LYS A 42 2.14 -21.96 10.90
C LYS A 42 3.02 -20.84 10.32
N GLN A 43 3.98 -21.19 9.46
CA GLN A 43 4.85 -20.20 8.80
C GLN A 43 4.06 -19.28 7.86
N ALA A 44 3.17 -19.83 7.04
CA ALA A 44 2.31 -19.05 6.15
C ALA A 44 1.41 -18.09 6.94
N SER A 45 0.81 -18.57 8.04
CA SER A 45 -0.01 -17.73 8.92
C SER A 45 0.80 -16.59 9.56
N LYS A 46 2.00 -16.88 10.06
CA LYS A 46 2.88 -15.86 10.63
C LYS A 46 3.27 -14.80 9.59
N ALA A 47 3.72 -15.23 8.42
CA ALA A 47 4.07 -14.32 7.32
C ALA A 47 2.87 -13.46 6.89
N SER A 48 1.67 -14.05 6.78
CA SER A 48 0.45 -13.33 6.43
C SER A 48 0.12 -12.23 7.45
N LYS A 49 0.21 -12.53 8.76
CA LYS A 49 0.01 -11.53 9.82
C LYS A 49 1.01 -10.39 9.73
N GLU A 50 2.30 -10.69 9.55
CA GLU A 50 3.34 -9.67 9.40
C GLU A 50 3.12 -8.77 8.17
N PHE A 51 2.72 -9.34 7.04
CA PHE A 51 2.40 -8.56 5.84
C PHE A 51 1.18 -7.67 6.07
N SER A 52 0.13 -8.20 6.71
CA SER A 52 -1.08 -7.41 7.02
C SER A 52 -0.77 -6.23 7.92
N GLU A 53 0.09 -6.40 8.93
CA GLU A 53 0.49 -5.32 9.84
C GLU A 53 1.33 -4.26 9.13
N LYS A 54 2.27 -4.67 8.27
CA LYS A 54 3.07 -3.73 7.46
C LYS A 54 2.18 -2.94 6.51
N ALA A 55 1.29 -3.61 5.78
CA ALA A 55 0.35 -2.96 4.87
C ALA A 55 -0.54 -1.95 5.59
N LYS A 56 -1.02 -2.27 6.80
CA LYS A 56 -1.81 -1.33 7.62
C LYS A 56 -1.00 -0.09 7.99
N LYS A 57 0.23 -0.26 8.49
CA LYS A 57 1.12 0.86 8.85
C LYS A 57 1.46 1.74 7.66
N GLU A 58 1.81 1.14 6.52
CA GLU A 58 2.10 1.89 5.29
C GLU A 58 0.86 2.64 4.77
N GLY A 59 -0.31 2.02 4.86
CA GLY A 59 -1.59 2.66 4.51
C GLY A 59 -1.88 3.89 5.38
N GLU A 60 -1.68 3.79 6.70
CA GLU A 60 -1.86 4.92 7.63
C GLU A 60 -0.88 6.07 7.33
N ILE A 61 0.39 5.75 7.04
CA ILE A 61 1.41 6.75 6.67
C ILE A 61 1.03 7.44 5.35
N LEU A 62 0.60 6.66 4.35
CA LEU A 62 0.20 7.19 3.05
C LEU A 62 -1.02 8.11 3.18
N GLN A 63 -2.02 7.72 3.98
CA GLN A 63 -3.19 8.55 4.23
C GLN A 63 -2.82 9.88 4.88
N LYS A 64 -1.99 9.86 5.92
CA LYS A 64 -1.51 11.09 6.59
C LYS A 64 -0.80 12.01 5.59
N LYS A 65 0.16 11.47 4.84
CA LYS A 65 0.92 12.23 3.84
C LYS A 65 0.03 12.81 2.73
N SER A 66 -0.97 12.05 2.29
CA SER A 66 -1.95 12.52 1.31
C SER A 66 -2.79 13.67 1.86
N LEU A 67 -3.27 13.58 3.10
CA LEU A 67 -4.02 14.66 3.75
C LEU A 67 -3.17 15.92 3.92
N GLU A 68 -1.90 15.77 4.32
CA GLU A 68 -0.95 16.87 4.42
C GLU A 68 -0.78 17.58 3.07
N LYS A 69 -0.53 16.84 1.99
CA LYS A 69 -0.39 17.42 0.65
C LYS A 69 -1.65 18.10 0.14
N ILE A 70 -2.82 17.52 0.41
CA ILE A 70 -4.11 18.13 0.06
C ILE A 70 -4.27 19.45 0.82
N ASN A 71 -3.98 19.46 2.12
CA ASN A 71 -4.06 20.67 2.93
C ASN A 71 -3.07 21.74 2.47
N GLU A 72 -1.82 21.39 2.15
CA GLU A 72 -0.84 22.31 1.56
C GLU A 72 -1.34 22.91 0.24
N GLY A 73 -1.92 22.09 -0.63
CA GLY A 73 -2.52 22.52 -1.89
C GLY A 73 -3.69 23.49 -1.66
N ILE A 74 -4.60 23.17 -0.73
CA ILE A 74 -5.72 24.03 -0.36
C ILE A 74 -5.23 25.36 0.22
N LEU A 75 -4.26 25.35 1.13
CA LEU A 75 -3.69 26.57 1.72
C LEU A 75 -3.02 27.44 0.66
N SER A 76 -2.28 26.83 -0.27
CA SER A 76 -1.65 27.54 -1.38
C SER A 76 -2.69 28.18 -2.30
N ALA A 77 -3.73 27.43 -2.68
CA ALA A 77 -4.84 27.95 -3.48
C ALA A 77 -5.60 29.08 -2.77
N LYS A 78 -5.86 28.93 -1.46
CA LYS A 78 -6.51 29.98 -0.65
C LYS A 78 -5.69 31.26 -0.62
N LYS A 79 -4.36 31.15 -0.45
CA LYS A 79 -3.45 32.30 -0.49
C LYS A 79 -3.46 33.01 -1.85
N MET A 80 -3.52 32.25 -2.94
CA MET A 80 -3.64 32.84 -4.29
C MET A 80 -4.97 33.58 -4.46
N ALA A 81 -6.08 33.00 -3.97
CA ALA A 81 -7.38 33.64 -4.03
C ALA A 81 -7.44 34.94 -3.21
N THR A 82 -6.89 34.95 -1.99
CA THR A 82 -6.84 36.17 -1.16
C THR A 82 -5.98 37.25 -1.80
N ASN A 83 -4.83 36.89 -2.38
CA ASN A 83 -3.97 37.85 -3.08
C ASN A 83 -4.69 38.48 -4.28
N SER A 84 -5.42 37.67 -5.06
CA SER A 84 -6.23 38.18 -6.18
C SER A 84 -7.33 39.14 -5.70
N GLU A 85 -8.00 38.83 -4.59
CA GLU A 85 -9.01 39.71 -4.01
C GLU A 85 -8.40 41.04 -3.51
N GLU A 86 -7.22 41.00 -2.89
CA GLU A 86 -6.49 42.19 -2.47
C GLU A 86 -6.06 43.05 -3.66
N ASP A 87 -5.54 42.44 -4.72
CA ASP A 87 -5.14 43.14 -5.94
C ASP A 87 -6.36 43.81 -6.63
N LEU A 88 -7.52 43.14 -6.65
CA LEU A 88 -8.78 43.75 -7.12
C LEU A 88 -9.19 44.96 -6.26
N LYS A 89 -9.06 44.88 -4.93
CA LYS A 89 -9.31 46.02 -4.02
C LYS A 89 -8.32 47.16 -4.27
N MET A 90 -7.05 46.85 -4.58
CA MET A 90 -6.07 47.87 -4.95
C MET A 90 -6.44 48.57 -6.26
N LEU A 91 -6.94 47.84 -7.26
CA LEU A 91 -7.41 48.43 -8.53
C LEU A 91 -8.59 49.38 -8.33
N ASP A 92 -9.56 49.04 -7.46
CA ASP A 92 -10.67 49.93 -7.14
C ASP A 92 -10.20 51.23 -6.47
N LYS A 93 -9.30 51.14 -5.48
CA LYS A 93 -8.67 52.31 -4.84
C LYS A 93 -7.89 53.15 -5.85
N LEU A 94 -7.14 52.52 -6.75
CA LEU A 94 -6.38 53.20 -7.79
C LEU A 94 -7.31 53.98 -8.75
N GLY A 95 -8.47 53.41 -9.10
CA GLY A 95 -9.50 54.08 -9.89
C GLY A 95 -10.10 55.30 -9.18
N LYS A 96 -10.33 55.22 -7.87
CA LYS A 96 -10.81 56.34 -7.04
C LYS A 96 -9.80 57.50 -7.01
N LEU A 97 -8.51 57.21 -6.86
CA LEU A 97 -7.43 58.22 -6.85
C LEU A 97 -7.28 58.95 -8.18
N ARG A 98 -7.47 58.25 -9.30
CA ARG A 98 -7.53 58.87 -10.63
C ARG A 98 -8.71 59.83 -10.73
N LYS A 99 -9.91 59.39 -10.31
CA LYS A 99 -11.14 60.21 -10.34
C LYS A 99 -11.04 61.46 -9.46
N SER A 100 -10.33 61.38 -8.33
CA SER A 100 -10.10 62.51 -7.44
C SER A 100 -8.98 63.46 -7.90
N GLY A 101 -8.36 63.22 -9.07
CA GLY A 101 -7.30 64.05 -9.62
C GLY A 101 -5.95 63.94 -8.89
N VAL A 102 -5.81 62.96 -7.98
CA VAL A 102 -4.58 62.75 -7.19
C VAL A 102 -3.49 62.05 -8.02
N LEU A 103 -3.89 61.27 -9.03
CA LEU A 103 -2.98 60.60 -9.96
C LEU A 103 -3.18 61.12 -11.38
N THR A 104 -2.07 61.30 -12.10
CA THR A 104 -2.11 61.53 -13.55
C THR A 104 -2.43 60.25 -14.30
N GLU A 105 -2.89 60.37 -15.56
CA GLU A 105 -3.22 59.20 -16.40
C GLU A 105 -2.02 58.26 -16.57
N LYS A 106 -0.81 58.81 -16.73
CA LYS A 106 0.41 58.01 -16.91
C LYS A 106 0.72 57.17 -15.67
N GLU A 107 0.67 57.79 -14.49
CA GLU A 107 0.92 57.09 -13.21
C GLU A 107 -0.14 56.03 -12.91
N PHE A 108 -1.40 56.31 -13.25
CA PHE A 108 -2.49 55.34 -13.15
C PHE A 108 -2.23 54.11 -14.01
N GLN A 109 -1.89 54.30 -15.29
CA GLN A 109 -1.66 53.19 -16.23
C GLN A 109 -0.45 52.33 -15.83
N GLU A 110 0.64 52.94 -15.40
CA GLU A 110 1.82 52.20 -14.93
C GLU A 110 1.51 51.34 -13.70
N LYS A 111 0.82 51.90 -12.71
CA LYS A 111 0.44 51.17 -11.48
C LYS A 111 -0.59 50.08 -11.77
N LYS A 112 -1.57 50.35 -12.64
CA LYS A 112 -2.57 49.36 -13.09
C LYS A 112 -1.91 48.16 -13.75
N LYS A 113 -0.96 48.38 -14.67
CA LYS A 113 -0.23 47.31 -15.36
C LYS A 113 0.54 46.41 -14.39
N LYS A 114 1.19 47.01 -13.37
CA LYS A 114 1.94 46.26 -12.33
C LYS A 114 1.05 45.38 -11.44
N ILE A 115 -0.18 45.81 -11.15
CA ILE A 115 -1.12 45.02 -10.35
C ILE A 115 -1.72 43.90 -11.22
N LEU A 116 -2.13 44.22 -12.44
CA LEU A 116 -2.68 43.23 -13.37
C LEU A 116 -1.69 42.14 -13.77
N SER A 117 -0.37 42.39 -13.73
CA SER A 117 0.62 41.35 -13.99
C SER A 117 0.77 40.32 -12.85
N ARG A 118 0.12 40.54 -11.70
CA ARG A 118 0.16 39.64 -10.52
C ARG A 118 -1.07 38.73 -10.44
N ILE A 119 -2.07 39.00 -11.28
CA ILE A 119 -3.33 38.25 -11.40
C ILE A 119 -3.26 37.43 -12.69
#